data_AF-A0A6A4XDC1-F1
#
_entry.id   AF-A0A6A4XDC1-F1
#
_cell.length_a   1.000
_cell.length_b   1.000
_cell.length_c   1.000
_cell.angle_alpha   90.00
_cell.angle_beta   90.00
_cell.angle_gamma   90.00
#
_symmetry.space_group_name_H-M   'P 1'
#
loop_
_entity.id
_entity.type
_entity.pdbx_description
1 polymer ?
#
loop_
_entity_poly.entity_id
_entity_poly.type
_entity_poly.pdbx_seq_one_letter_code
_entity_poly.pdbx_strand_id
1 'polypeptide(L)'
;MSSDLQVLFSYLSFYPDLMRATSDDASPTPGYLLHNIAELTLTAPAQSAKLVEFLVTRLQTASSPTVKLKTLRVMLYCARHGHAEFRQLLRSRDGDVTAASAASGPPDPVLGMTPHLWVRSTAQELLSLLFSASDDVTERAPRSPMVGLGPVLSPGGGGQYQGFGVITAKRTGGASLPSRLRGLMEEALSPPSPGPPAPDPLATSAGQYEPPPRLSTTVDGPELPVPLRRAGAAAPRQARQPPARGHIPGRAGGGWEESDDEPADVDDVSVGSDVAAAIDDADEAPARSPVSPEVVAIGQFCSDHHGHHISLVDAVQLADRLTAAGGGDVTAALVDQLTRPSDVTRLRALVLLDCLLQAGPTCADSGAALAEAVGNLVTAEDERVKTKALKIGRIMERLAV
;
A
#
# COMPACT_ATOMS: atom_id res chain seq x y z
N MET A 1 8.01 0.54 35.80
CA MET A 1 7.12 -0.63 35.67
C MET A 1 5.68 -0.24 35.34
N SER A 2 5.07 0.76 36.00
CA SER A 2 3.67 1.18 35.68
C SER A 2 3.55 2.01 34.38
N SER A 3 4.55 2.84 34.06
CA SER A 3 4.55 3.71 32.87
C SER A 3 4.61 2.95 31.55
N ASP A 4 5.46 1.93 31.43
CA ASP A 4 5.66 1.19 30.18
C ASP A 4 4.42 0.37 29.78
N LEU A 5 3.70 -0.16 30.78
CA LEU A 5 2.44 -0.86 30.57
C LEU A 5 1.32 0.09 30.13
N GLN A 6 1.26 1.31 30.69
CA GLN A 6 0.31 2.33 30.23
C GLN A 6 0.59 2.74 28.78
N VAL A 7 1.87 2.93 28.43
CA VAL A 7 2.28 3.22 27.06
C VAL A 7 1.87 2.08 26.12
N LEU A 8 2.12 0.83 26.51
CA LEU A 8 1.73 -0.33 25.71
C LEU A 8 0.21 -0.45 25.56
N PHE A 9 -0.57 -0.27 26.62
CA PHE A 9 -2.03 -0.38 26.56
C PHE A 9 -2.64 0.69 25.66
N SER A 10 -2.21 1.94 25.82
CA SER A 10 -2.62 3.06 24.97
C SER A 10 -2.23 2.81 23.50
N TYR A 11 -1.03 2.31 23.23
CA TYR A 11 -0.64 1.95 21.87
C TYR A 11 -1.51 0.82 21.28
N LEU A 12 -1.76 -0.24 22.05
CA LEU A 12 -2.56 -1.39 21.61
C LEU A 12 -4.02 -1.00 21.35
N SER A 13 -4.60 -0.08 22.11
CA SER A 13 -5.96 0.42 21.85
C SER A 13 -6.05 1.21 20.54
N PHE A 14 -4.96 1.86 20.13
CA PHE A 14 -4.91 2.63 18.87
C PHE A 14 -4.45 1.80 17.66
N TYR A 15 -3.96 0.58 17.87
CA TYR A 15 -3.51 -0.30 16.80
C TYR A 15 -4.56 -0.55 15.69
N PRO A 16 -5.86 -0.77 15.99
CA PRO A 16 -6.88 -0.91 14.96
C PRO A 16 -7.04 0.35 14.08
N ASP A 17 -6.92 1.53 14.68
CA ASP A 17 -6.99 2.80 13.96
C ASP A 17 -5.77 3.02 13.06
N LEU A 18 -4.58 2.59 13.49
CA LEU A 18 -3.37 2.60 12.65
C LEU A 18 -3.50 1.67 11.44
N MET A 19 -4.05 0.48 11.65
CA MET A 19 -4.30 -0.48 10.57
C MET A 19 -5.35 0.06 9.58
N ARG A 20 -6.41 0.68 10.08
CA ARG A 20 -7.46 1.32 9.26
C ARG A 20 -6.97 2.58 8.54
N ALA A 21 -6.06 3.35 9.15
CA ALA A 21 -5.49 4.52 8.51
C ALA A 21 -4.52 4.18 7.37
N THR A 22 -3.93 2.98 7.39
CA THR A 22 -2.93 2.47 6.45
C THR A 22 -3.40 1.23 5.68
N SER A 23 -4.72 1.08 5.53
CA SER A 23 -5.35 -0.05 4.85
C SER A 23 -5.21 0.04 3.33
N ASP A 24 -5.12 -1.12 2.68
CA ASP A 24 -4.95 -1.23 1.22
C ASP A 24 -6.29 -1.18 0.49
N ASP A 25 -6.99 -0.06 0.63
CA ASP A 25 -8.25 0.21 -0.04
C ASP A 25 -8.20 1.57 -0.72
N ALA A 26 -9.04 1.74 -1.75
CA ALA A 26 -9.09 2.96 -2.55
C ALA A 26 -9.69 4.17 -1.80
N SER A 27 -10.32 3.97 -0.63
CA SER A 27 -10.90 5.07 0.12
C SER A 27 -9.80 5.91 0.79
N PRO A 28 -9.91 7.25 0.79
CA PRO A 28 -8.93 8.09 1.46
C PRO A 28 -9.01 7.91 2.98
N THR A 29 -7.88 7.99 3.66
CA THR A 29 -7.82 7.94 5.13
C THR A 29 -8.71 9.04 5.74
N PRO A 30 -9.73 8.71 6.55
CA PRO A 30 -10.58 9.70 7.19
C PRO A 30 -9.79 10.68 8.06
N GLY A 31 -10.11 11.96 7.99
CA GLY A 31 -9.37 13.01 8.72
C GLY A 31 -9.38 12.84 10.24
N TYR A 32 -10.47 12.31 10.81
CA TYR A 32 -10.55 12.04 12.25
C TYR A 32 -9.52 10.97 12.69
N LEU A 33 -9.21 9.98 11.85
CA LEU A 33 -8.17 9.00 12.16
C LEU A 33 -6.79 9.64 12.21
N LEU A 34 -6.49 10.52 11.25
CA LEU A 34 -5.22 11.26 11.24
C LEU A 34 -5.08 12.11 12.51
N HIS A 35 -6.15 12.78 12.92
CA HIS A 35 -6.19 13.57 14.15
C HIS A 35 -5.94 12.71 15.39
N ASN A 36 -6.68 11.61 15.55
CA ASN A 36 -6.54 10.70 16.68
C ASN A 36 -5.13 10.11 16.78
N ILE A 37 -4.53 9.74 15.65
CA ILE A 37 -3.15 9.23 15.60
C ILE A 37 -2.13 10.31 15.97
N ALA A 38 -2.33 11.56 15.54
CA ALA A 38 -1.46 12.67 15.96
C ALA A 38 -1.57 12.95 17.46
N GLU A 39 -2.76 12.87 18.05
CA GLU A 39 -2.96 13.03 19.51
C GLU A 39 -2.22 11.97 20.34
N LEU A 40 -2.09 10.74 19.82
CA LEU A 40 -1.29 9.69 20.47
C LEU A 40 0.16 10.16 20.70
N THR A 41 0.76 10.88 19.76
CA THR A 41 2.13 11.42 19.91
C THR A 41 2.24 12.46 21.00
N LEU A 42 1.15 13.19 21.28
CA LEU A 42 1.09 14.24 22.31
C LEU A 42 0.82 13.67 23.72
N THR A 43 0.35 12.42 23.81
CA THR A 43 0.01 11.79 25.09
C THR A 43 1.26 11.46 25.92
N ALA A 44 2.30 10.93 25.28
CA ALA A 44 3.60 10.68 25.90
C ALA A 44 4.70 10.57 24.83
N PRO A 45 5.94 11.02 25.12
CA PRO A 45 7.05 10.94 24.16
C PRO A 45 7.33 9.50 23.72
N ALA A 46 7.24 8.54 24.64
CA ALA A 46 7.42 7.11 24.37
C ALA A 46 6.43 6.55 23.31
N GLN A 47 5.26 7.16 23.13
CA GLN A 47 4.32 6.75 22.07
C GLN A 47 4.83 7.12 20.68
N SER A 48 5.55 8.23 20.56
CA SER A 48 6.14 8.66 19.30
C SER A 48 7.10 7.61 18.75
N ALA A 49 7.91 6.98 19.62
CA ALA A 49 8.84 5.92 19.23
C ALA A 49 8.13 4.69 18.65
N LYS A 50 7.09 4.19 19.33
CA LYS A 50 6.30 3.04 18.85
C LYS A 50 5.56 3.35 17.55
N LEU A 51 5.02 4.56 17.44
CA LEU A 51 4.32 4.99 16.23
C LEU A 51 5.28 5.10 15.03
N VAL A 52 6.46 5.70 15.22
CA VAL A 52 7.49 5.77 14.16
C VAL A 52 7.92 4.37 13.75
N GLU A 53 8.18 3.47 14.70
CA GLU A 53 8.53 2.08 14.41
C GLU A 53 7.47 1.38 13.56
N PHE A 54 6.19 1.50 13.93
CA PHE A 54 5.10 0.95 13.16
C PHE A 54 5.03 1.53 11.75
N LEU A 55 5.05 2.86 11.61
CA LEU A 55 4.87 3.52 10.32
C LEU A 55 6.05 3.23 9.37
N VAL A 56 7.29 3.24 9.88
CA VAL A 56 8.48 2.88 9.09
C VAL A 56 8.42 1.42 8.66
N THR A 57 8.11 0.50 9.57
CA THR A 57 7.94 -0.93 9.25
C THR A 57 6.83 -1.15 8.22
N ARG A 58 5.71 -0.42 8.36
CA ARG A 58 4.59 -0.46 7.42
C ARG A 58 4.98 0.06 6.04
N LEU A 59 5.78 1.12 5.98
CA LEU A 59 6.29 1.69 4.72
C LEU A 59 7.25 0.72 4.01
N GLN A 60 8.13 0.06 4.76
CA GLN A 60 9.08 -0.95 4.25
C GLN A 60 8.38 -2.20 3.72
N THR A 61 7.45 -2.75 4.48
CA THR A 61 6.77 -4.03 4.16
C THR A 61 5.63 -3.89 3.16
N ALA A 62 5.18 -2.66 2.88
CA ALA A 62 4.10 -2.42 1.93
C ALA A 62 4.49 -2.82 0.50
N SER A 63 3.70 -3.72 -0.09
CA SER A 63 3.78 -4.05 -1.52
C SER A 63 2.99 -3.04 -2.37
N SER A 64 1.81 -2.63 -1.90
CA SER A 64 0.90 -1.72 -2.61
C SER A 64 1.33 -0.25 -2.51
N PRO A 65 1.27 0.53 -3.61
CA PRO A 65 1.52 1.97 -3.59
C PRO A 65 0.48 2.73 -2.76
N THR A 66 -0.74 2.21 -2.63
CA THR A 66 -1.82 2.81 -1.82
C THR A 66 -1.46 2.81 -0.34
N VAL A 67 -0.95 1.68 0.17
CA VAL A 67 -0.49 1.57 1.57
C VAL A 67 0.69 2.50 1.81
N LYS A 68 1.66 2.57 0.89
CA LYS A 68 2.80 3.50 0.99
C LYS A 68 2.32 4.95 1.07
N LEU A 69 1.40 5.34 0.18
CA LEU A 69 0.84 6.69 0.14
C LEU A 69 0.10 7.04 1.44
N LYS A 70 -0.78 6.16 1.93
CA LYS A 70 -1.52 6.40 3.18
C LYS A 70 -0.57 6.48 4.38
N THR A 71 0.43 5.60 4.44
CA THR A 71 1.44 5.60 5.50
C THR A 71 2.23 6.92 5.51
N LEU A 72 2.69 7.38 4.34
CA LEU A 72 3.36 8.68 4.20
C LEU A 72 2.46 9.85 4.60
N ARG A 73 1.17 9.80 4.27
CA ARG A 73 0.21 10.84 4.70
C ARG A 73 0.02 10.88 6.21
N VAL A 74 -0.04 9.71 6.87
CA VAL A 74 -0.07 9.64 8.34
C VAL A 74 1.20 10.25 8.93
N MET A 75 2.38 9.87 8.43
CA MET A 75 3.66 10.45 8.86
C MET A 75 3.69 11.97 8.68
N LEU A 76 3.27 12.47 7.51
CA LEU A 76 3.22 13.90 7.20
C LEU A 76 2.27 14.67 8.13
N TYR A 77 1.09 14.12 8.39
CA TYR A 77 0.15 14.73 9.31
C TYR A 77 0.69 14.77 10.75
N CYS A 78 1.28 13.67 11.23
CA CYS A 78 1.91 13.60 12.55
C CYS A 78 3.12 14.54 12.66
N ALA A 79 3.90 14.71 11.59
CA ALA A 79 5.00 15.67 11.57
C ALA A 79 4.50 17.13 11.61
N ARG A 80 3.27 17.43 11.17
CA ARG A 80 2.71 18.79 11.25
C ARG A 80 2.01 19.08 12.57
N HIS A 81 1.34 18.09 13.14
CA HIS A 81 0.37 18.28 14.24
C HIS A 81 0.74 17.54 15.52
N GLY A 82 1.71 16.63 15.46
CA GLY A 82 2.14 15.81 16.58
C GLY A 82 3.28 16.41 17.39
N HIS A 83 3.81 15.62 18.31
CA HIS A 83 4.90 16.01 19.20
C HIS A 83 6.23 16.17 18.45
N ALA A 84 7.10 17.09 18.90
CA ALA A 84 8.39 17.34 18.25
C ALA A 84 9.32 16.11 18.24
N GLU A 85 9.26 15.28 19.29
CA GLU A 85 9.96 13.98 19.37
C GLU A 85 9.64 13.07 18.18
N PHE A 86 8.37 13.01 17.73
CA PHE A 86 7.99 12.21 16.57
C PHE A 86 8.80 12.61 15.34
N ARG A 87 8.97 13.92 15.10
CA ARG A 87 9.77 14.43 13.99
C ARG A 87 11.25 14.10 14.14
N GLN A 88 11.81 14.23 15.34
CA GLN A 88 13.22 13.91 15.60
C GLN A 88 13.50 12.41 15.39
N LEU A 89 12.60 11.54 15.85
CA LEU A 89 12.70 10.09 15.67
C LEU A 89 12.48 9.67 14.21
N LEU A 90 11.61 10.37 13.48
CA LEU A 90 11.41 10.13 12.06
C LEU A 90 12.60 10.61 11.22
N ARG A 91 13.22 11.75 11.58
CA ARG A 91 14.46 12.25 10.95
C ARG A 91 15.64 11.27 11.09
N SER A 92 15.76 10.58 12.22
CA SER A 92 16.83 9.59 12.43
C SER A 92 16.59 8.28 11.70
N ARG A 93 15.38 8.08 11.15
CA ARG A 93 14.94 6.88 10.42
C ARG A 93 14.35 7.26 9.06
N ASP A 94 14.94 8.25 8.40
CA ASP A 94 14.43 8.81 7.14
C ASP A 94 14.74 7.93 5.92
N GLY A 95 15.64 6.95 6.04
CA GLY A 95 16.08 6.10 4.91
C GLY A 95 14.95 5.53 4.07
N ASP A 96 13.87 5.04 4.70
CA ASP A 96 12.71 4.48 3.98
C ASP A 96 11.83 5.55 3.36
N VAL A 97 11.76 6.73 3.96
CA VAL A 97 11.06 7.89 3.37
C VAL A 97 11.82 8.37 2.14
N THR A 98 13.15 8.43 2.22
CA THR A 98 14.05 8.75 1.11
C THR A 98 13.92 7.71 -0.01
N ALA A 99 13.87 6.41 0.31
CA ALA A 99 13.61 5.35 -0.66
C ALA A 99 12.24 5.50 -1.34
N ALA A 100 11.19 5.83 -0.57
CA ALA A 100 9.86 6.07 -1.11
C ALA A 100 9.79 7.29 -2.04
N SER A 101 10.69 8.27 -1.86
CA SER A 101 10.80 9.43 -2.77
C SER A 101 11.29 9.06 -4.17
N ALA A 102 11.91 7.89 -4.32
CA ALA A 102 12.30 7.27 -5.58
C ALA A 102 11.42 6.06 -5.95
N ALA A 103 10.20 5.96 -5.39
CA ALA A 103 9.30 4.85 -5.63
C ALA A 103 9.03 4.63 -7.13
N SER A 104 9.17 3.37 -7.55
CA SER A 104 8.93 2.89 -8.90
C SER A 104 8.35 1.48 -8.83
N GLY A 105 7.70 1.04 -9.91
CA GLY A 105 7.06 -0.26 -9.99
C GLY A 105 6.29 -0.44 -11.29
N PRO A 106 5.63 -1.59 -11.47
CA PRO A 106 4.74 -1.79 -12.60
C PRO A 106 3.61 -0.75 -12.60
N PRO A 107 3.16 -0.30 -13.78
CA PRO A 107 2.05 0.63 -13.89
C PRO A 107 0.75 -0.03 -13.41
N ASP A 108 -0.06 0.73 -12.68
CA ASP A 108 -1.40 0.31 -12.30
C ASP A 108 -2.30 0.16 -13.57
N PRO A 109 -3.17 -0.86 -13.64
CA PRO A 109 -4.02 -1.09 -14.82
C PRO A 109 -4.95 0.06 -15.19
N VAL A 110 -5.37 0.86 -14.21
CA VAL A 110 -6.32 1.97 -14.41
C VAL A 110 -5.62 3.31 -14.32
N LEU A 111 -4.75 3.49 -13.32
CA LEU A 111 -4.12 4.77 -12.98
C LEU A 111 -2.70 4.92 -13.53
N GLY A 112 -2.14 3.90 -14.17
CA GLY A 112 -0.78 3.90 -14.70
C GLY A 112 0.26 4.18 -13.61
N MET A 113 1.17 5.14 -13.86
CA MET A 113 2.22 5.52 -12.88
C MET A 113 1.74 6.51 -11.81
N THR A 114 0.48 6.93 -11.83
CA THR A 114 -0.07 7.96 -10.94
C THR A 114 0.08 7.62 -9.45
N PRO A 115 -0.20 6.38 -8.98
CA PRO A 115 -0.02 6.05 -7.56
C PRO A 115 1.43 6.21 -7.10
N HIS A 116 2.39 5.77 -7.91
CA HIS A 116 3.82 5.93 -7.64
C HIS A 116 4.25 7.41 -7.65
N LEU A 117 3.68 8.23 -8.53
CA LEU A 117 3.89 9.67 -8.54
C LEU A 117 3.41 10.34 -7.25
N TRP A 118 2.23 9.97 -6.75
CA TRP A 118 1.72 10.49 -5.47
C TRP A 118 2.59 10.08 -4.29
N VAL A 119 3.08 8.83 -4.27
CA VAL A 119 4.02 8.36 -3.25
C VAL A 119 5.29 9.21 -3.26
N ARG A 120 5.91 9.39 -4.44
CA ARG A 120 7.14 10.20 -4.58
C ARG A 120 6.91 11.66 -4.14
N SER A 121 5.84 12.28 -4.61
CA SER A 121 5.50 13.66 -4.27
C SER A 121 5.28 13.83 -2.77
N THR A 122 4.56 12.91 -2.13
CA THR A 122 4.25 12.99 -0.69
C THR A 122 5.51 12.74 0.15
N ALA A 123 6.37 11.81 -0.27
CA ALA A 123 7.65 11.56 0.40
C ALA A 123 8.58 12.78 0.32
N GLN A 124 8.67 13.43 -0.85
CA GLN A 124 9.45 14.66 -1.02
C GLN A 124 8.91 15.81 -0.15
N GLU A 125 7.59 15.95 -0.05
CA GLU A 125 6.95 16.92 0.85
C GLU A 125 7.28 16.64 2.32
N LEU A 126 7.25 15.37 2.73
CA LEU A 126 7.62 14.95 4.08
C LEU A 126 9.10 15.22 4.39
N LEU A 127 10.01 14.87 3.48
CA LEU A 127 11.45 15.15 3.65
C LEU A 127 11.71 16.66 3.74
N SER A 128 11.05 17.44 2.89
CA SER A 128 11.15 18.90 2.92
C SER A 128 10.69 19.46 4.26
N LEU A 129 9.57 18.95 4.81
CA LEU A 129 9.08 19.32 6.12
C LEU A 129 10.08 18.94 7.22
N LEU A 130 10.56 17.69 7.20
CA LEU A 130 11.50 17.18 8.19
C LEU A 130 12.80 17.98 8.18
N PHE A 131 13.37 18.33 7.05
CA PHE A 131 14.66 19.02 6.98
C PHE A 131 14.55 20.55 6.80
N SER A 132 13.36 21.12 6.91
CA SER A 132 13.19 22.58 6.92
C SER A 132 13.73 23.21 8.20
N ALA A 133 14.46 24.33 8.08
CA ALA A 133 15.21 24.98 9.15
C ALA A 133 14.35 25.71 10.22
N SER A 134 13.05 25.42 10.33
CA SER A 134 12.11 26.21 11.15
C SER A 134 11.71 25.57 12.49
N ASP A 135 12.30 24.43 12.87
CA ASP A 135 11.68 23.53 13.86
C ASP A 135 12.19 23.60 15.31
N ASP A 136 13.11 24.51 15.63
CA ASP A 136 13.68 24.60 16.99
C ASP A 136 13.00 25.62 17.93
N VAL A 137 11.95 26.34 17.50
CA VAL A 137 11.43 27.50 18.28
C VAL A 137 10.00 27.33 18.83
N THR A 138 9.26 26.26 18.50
CA THR A 138 7.86 26.15 18.95
C THR A 138 7.66 25.08 20.01
N GLU A 139 8.32 25.25 21.15
CA GLU A 139 7.91 24.58 22.39
C GLU A 139 6.57 25.20 22.83
N ARG A 140 5.47 24.54 22.52
CA ARG A 140 4.14 24.93 23.01
C ARG A 140 4.05 24.53 24.48
N ALA A 141 4.56 25.40 25.36
CA ALA A 141 4.42 25.27 26.81
C ALA A 141 2.92 25.14 27.19
N PRO A 142 2.59 24.32 28.21
CA PRO A 142 1.21 24.07 28.59
C PRO A 142 0.58 25.33 29.17
N ARG A 143 -0.63 25.66 28.70
CA ARG A 143 -1.42 26.79 29.20
C ARG A 143 -1.85 26.52 30.65
N SER A 144 -1.22 27.20 31.61
CA SER A 144 -1.83 27.41 32.93
C SER A 144 -2.69 28.68 32.90
N PRO A 145 -3.89 28.67 33.52
CA PRO A 145 -4.71 29.87 33.62
C PRO A 145 -4.27 30.64 34.87
N MET A 146 -3.73 31.85 34.71
CA MET A 146 -3.64 32.75 35.87
C MET A 146 -3.82 34.22 35.49
N VAL A 147 -4.82 34.78 36.16
CA VAL A 147 -5.13 36.18 36.41
C VAL A 147 -3.89 36.98 36.83
N GLY A 148 -3.78 38.24 36.38
CA GLY A 148 -3.14 39.29 37.17
C GLY A 148 -2.14 40.21 36.46
N LEU A 149 -2.55 41.47 36.31
CA LEU A 149 -1.79 42.73 36.42
C LEU A 149 -0.36 42.87 35.83
N GLY A 150 -0.25 43.83 34.89
CA GLY A 150 0.80 44.86 34.89
C GLY A 150 1.97 44.69 33.91
N PRO A 151 2.29 45.70 33.06
CA PRO A 151 3.49 45.69 32.24
C PRO A 151 4.65 46.34 33.01
N VAL A 152 5.74 45.59 33.23
CA VAL A 152 7.03 46.18 33.59
C VAL A 152 8.05 45.84 32.51
N LEU A 153 8.60 46.92 31.98
CA LEU A 153 9.66 47.01 30.99
C LEU A 153 10.94 46.33 31.49
N SER A 154 11.65 45.64 30.60
CA SER A 154 13.11 45.72 30.58
C SER A 154 13.68 45.45 29.18
N PRO A 155 14.82 46.08 28.83
CA PRO A 155 15.25 46.27 27.46
C PRO A 155 16.48 45.41 27.10
N GLY A 156 16.69 45.23 25.80
CA GLY A 156 18.01 44.90 25.24
C GLY A 156 18.17 43.45 24.81
N GLY A 157 18.20 43.24 23.50
CA GLY A 157 18.59 41.96 22.90
C GLY A 157 18.40 42.03 21.40
N GLY A 158 19.37 42.63 20.70
CA GLY A 158 19.33 42.88 19.27
C GLY A 158 19.17 41.61 18.44
N GLY A 159 18.22 41.65 17.51
CA GLY A 159 18.08 40.70 16.41
C GLY A 159 17.99 41.49 15.11
N GLN A 160 19.11 41.58 14.41
CA GLN A 160 19.20 42.18 13.07
C GLN A 160 18.43 41.28 12.09
N TYR A 161 17.38 41.79 11.47
CA TYR A 161 16.82 41.19 10.26
C TYR A 161 17.30 42.02 9.06
N GLN A 162 18.51 41.71 8.60
CA GLN A 162 19.03 42.19 7.32
C GLN A 162 18.75 41.12 6.26
N GLY A 163 17.65 41.30 5.53
CA GLY A 163 17.43 40.61 4.26
C GLY A 163 18.41 41.10 3.19
N PHE A 164 18.87 40.19 2.34
CA PHE A 164 19.57 40.54 1.11
C PHE A 164 18.65 40.26 -0.09
N GLY A 165 17.94 41.31 -0.50
CA GLY A 165 17.58 41.54 -1.89
C GLY A 165 18.57 42.55 -2.47
N VAL A 166 19.29 42.17 -3.51
CA VAL A 166 20.16 43.08 -4.26
C VAL A 166 19.33 43.74 -5.35
N ILE A 167 19.03 45.03 -5.18
CA ILE A 167 18.87 45.97 -6.30
C ILE A 167 19.34 47.34 -5.86
N THR A 168 20.33 47.85 -6.58
CA THR A 168 21.00 49.12 -6.37
C THR A 168 20.15 50.25 -6.92
N ALA A 169 19.68 51.16 -6.06
CA ALA A 169 19.32 52.52 -6.48
C ALA A 169 19.35 53.49 -5.31
N LYS A 170 20.30 54.42 -5.42
CA LYS A 170 20.63 55.57 -4.60
C LYS A 170 19.38 56.39 -4.20
N ARG A 171 19.13 56.56 -2.90
CA ARG A 171 18.06 57.43 -2.38
C ARG A 171 18.65 58.64 -1.66
N THR A 172 18.46 59.79 -2.28
CA THR A 172 18.53 61.12 -1.67
C THR A 172 17.25 61.42 -0.90
N GLY A 173 17.40 62.12 0.23
CA GLY A 173 16.49 63.14 0.76
C GLY A 173 15.04 62.74 1.07
N GLY A 174 14.71 62.64 2.36
CA GLY A 174 13.34 62.50 2.84
C GLY A 174 12.49 63.74 2.55
N ALA A 175 11.34 63.53 1.89
CA ALA A 175 10.25 64.50 1.82
C ALA A 175 8.96 63.78 2.23
N SER A 176 8.20 64.42 3.12
CA SER A 176 6.98 63.89 3.72
C SER A 176 5.81 63.86 2.72
N LEU A 177 4.97 62.84 2.87
CA LEU A 177 3.82 62.47 2.03
C LEU A 177 2.91 63.61 1.49
N PRO A 178 2.61 64.71 2.21
CA PRO A 178 1.74 65.75 1.66
C PRO A 178 2.33 66.48 0.44
N SER A 179 3.66 66.50 0.29
CA SER A 179 4.33 67.13 -0.87
C SER A 179 4.21 66.33 -2.17
N ARG A 180 4.03 65.00 -2.08
CA ARG A 180 3.82 64.12 -3.23
C ARG A 180 2.40 64.20 -3.78
N LEU A 181 1.41 64.37 -2.90
CA LEU A 181 0.01 64.49 -3.31
C LEU A 181 -0.25 65.82 -4.05
N ARG A 182 0.43 66.89 -3.64
CA ARG A 182 0.36 68.19 -4.32
C ARG A 182 0.95 68.14 -5.73
N GLY A 183 2.08 67.45 -5.92
CA GLY A 183 2.71 67.30 -7.24
C GLY A 183 1.86 66.52 -8.24
N LEU A 184 1.15 65.48 -7.79
CA LEU A 184 0.23 64.72 -8.65
C LEU A 184 -1.02 65.51 -9.06
N MET A 185 -1.47 66.46 -8.22
CA MET A 185 -2.61 67.32 -8.54
C MET A 185 -2.25 68.43 -9.53
N GLU A 186 -0.97 68.83 -9.59
CA GLU A 186 -0.45 69.82 -10.53
C GLU A 186 -0.15 69.19 -11.91
N GLU A 187 0.20 67.91 -11.95
CA GLU A 187 0.41 67.12 -13.18
C GLU A 187 -0.89 66.83 -13.95
N ALA A 188 -2.04 66.75 -13.26
CA ALA A 188 -3.34 66.47 -13.87
C ALA A 188 -3.93 67.64 -14.68
N LEU A 189 -3.31 68.82 -14.63
CA LEU A 189 -3.80 70.05 -15.27
C LEU A 189 -3.02 70.44 -16.55
N SER A 190 -2.06 69.63 -17.01
CA SER A 190 -1.27 69.94 -18.21
C SER A 190 -1.60 69.00 -19.40
N PRO A 191 -1.69 69.51 -20.64
CA PRO A 191 -2.05 68.70 -21.81
C PRO A 191 -0.89 67.82 -22.30
N PRO A 192 -1.16 66.66 -22.95
CA PRO A 192 -0.13 65.68 -23.27
C PRO A 192 0.69 66.03 -24.52
N SER A 193 2.01 65.81 -24.45
CA SER A 193 2.95 65.86 -25.57
C SER A 193 3.43 64.42 -25.91
N PRO A 194 3.67 64.05 -27.19
CA PRO A 194 3.79 62.65 -27.60
C PRO A 194 5.20 62.08 -27.37
N GLY A 195 5.26 60.91 -26.72
CA GLY A 195 6.48 60.09 -26.54
C GLY A 195 6.36 58.71 -27.22
N PRO A 196 7.50 58.08 -27.58
CA PRO A 196 7.60 57.03 -28.61
C PRO A 196 7.16 55.62 -28.16
N PRO A 197 6.95 54.67 -29.10
CA PRO A 197 6.19 53.44 -28.84
C PRO A 197 6.96 52.39 -28.01
N ALA A 198 6.19 51.60 -27.25
CA ALA A 198 6.64 50.46 -26.48
C ALA A 198 7.00 49.25 -27.37
N PRO A 199 7.97 48.40 -26.97
CA PRO A 199 8.34 47.21 -27.74
C PRO A 199 7.38 46.02 -27.52
N ASP A 200 7.08 45.31 -28.61
CA ASP A 200 6.21 44.13 -28.68
C ASP A 200 6.77 42.91 -27.92
N PRO A 201 5.96 42.16 -27.15
CA PRO A 201 6.41 41.02 -26.34
C PRO A 201 6.48 39.68 -27.08
N LEU A 202 6.52 39.64 -28.42
CA LEU A 202 6.45 38.40 -29.21
C LEU A 202 7.62 38.15 -30.19
N ALA A 203 8.71 38.92 -30.11
CA ALA A 203 9.89 38.70 -30.94
C ALA A 203 10.95 37.82 -30.24
N THR A 204 10.70 36.52 -30.12
CA THR A 204 11.75 35.56 -29.77
C THR A 204 12.35 34.99 -31.06
N SER A 205 13.55 35.47 -31.40
CA SER A 205 14.40 34.94 -32.47
C SER A 205 14.62 33.43 -32.30
N ALA A 206 14.39 32.67 -33.37
CA ALA A 206 14.67 31.24 -33.42
C ALA A 206 16.18 30.99 -33.27
N GLY A 207 16.59 30.54 -32.08
CA GLY A 207 17.93 30.04 -31.82
C GLY A 207 18.20 28.77 -32.62
N GLN A 208 19.37 28.71 -33.24
CA GLN A 208 19.85 27.61 -34.06
C GLN A 208 20.04 26.35 -33.20
N TYR A 209 19.12 25.40 -33.35
CA TYR A 209 19.25 24.06 -32.79
C TYR A 209 20.01 23.18 -33.78
N GLU A 210 21.17 22.67 -33.36
CA GLU A 210 21.96 21.70 -34.13
C GLU A 210 21.88 20.32 -33.45
N PRO A 211 21.38 19.28 -34.15
CA PRO A 211 21.26 17.94 -33.56
C PRO A 211 22.63 17.22 -33.53
N PRO A 212 22.89 16.36 -32.52
CA PRO A 212 24.16 15.65 -32.40
C PRO A 212 24.36 14.60 -33.53
N PRO A 213 25.61 14.36 -33.94
CA PRO A 213 25.92 13.53 -35.11
C PRO A 213 25.61 12.05 -34.85
N ARG A 214 24.96 11.43 -35.84
CA ARG A 214 24.68 9.99 -35.87
C ARG A 214 25.98 9.22 -36.12
N LEU A 215 26.29 8.26 -35.24
CA LEU A 215 27.35 7.28 -35.46
C LEU A 215 27.00 6.43 -36.69
N SER A 216 27.62 6.76 -37.82
CA SER A 216 27.61 5.94 -39.03
C SER A 216 28.91 5.15 -39.07
N THR A 217 28.83 3.84 -38.88
CA THR A 217 29.92 2.92 -39.15
C THR A 217 30.13 2.82 -40.65
N THR A 218 31.28 3.29 -41.12
CA THR A 218 31.78 3.10 -42.48
C THR A 218 32.23 1.65 -42.68
N VAL A 219 31.73 0.98 -43.71
CA VAL A 219 32.46 -0.10 -44.40
C VAL A 219 32.38 0.19 -45.89
N ASP A 220 33.55 0.35 -46.49
CA ASP A 220 33.81 0.58 -47.92
C ASP A 220 33.49 -0.64 -48.80
N GLY A 221 32.66 -0.41 -49.82
CA GLY A 221 32.66 -1.00 -51.19
C GLY A 221 32.39 -2.50 -51.42
N PRO A 222 32.17 -2.96 -52.67
CA PRO A 222 31.80 -2.25 -53.90
C PRO A 222 30.49 -2.77 -54.57
N GLU A 223 30.07 -2.07 -55.64
CA GLU A 223 28.87 -2.30 -56.46
C GLU A 223 28.72 -3.71 -57.07
N LEU A 224 27.46 -4.14 -57.32
CA LEU A 224 26.92 -4.64 -58.61
C LEU A 224 25.47 -5.22 -58.42
N PRO A 225 24.67 -5.42 -59.50
CA PRO A 225 23.26 -5.03 -59.54
C PRO A 225 22.26 -6.18 -59.35
N VAL A 226 21.04 -5.82 -58.94
CA VAL A 226 19.88 -6.74 -58.84
C VAL A 226 19.25 -6.97 -60.22
N PRO A 227 18.91 -8.23 -60.57
CA PRO A 227 17.77 -8.46 -61.44
C PRO A 227 16.69 -9.29 -60.75
N LEU A 228 15.46 -8.81 -60.94
CA LEU A 228 14.20 -9.47 -60.72
C LEU A 228 14.07 -10.69 -61.65
N ARG A 229 13.70 -11.89 -61.17
CA ARG A 229 12.92 -12.86 -61.97
C ARG A 229 12.24 -13.97 -61.15
N ARG A 230 11.28 -14.59 -61.84
CA ARG A 230 10.03 -15.21 -61.40
C ARG A 230 10.05 -16.72 -61.68
N ALA A 231 9.46 -17.49 -60.77
CA ALA A 231 8.76 -18.79 -60.90
C ALA A 231 9.35 -20.00 -61.69
N GLY A 232 9.19 -21.18 -61.09
CA GLY A 232 9.22 -22.52 -61.72
C GLY A 232 9.86 -23.56 -60.78
N ALA A 233 9.11 -24.37 -60.02
CA ALA A 233 8.42 -25.63 -60.38
C ALA A 233 9.26 -26.91 -60.12
N ALA A 234 8.58 -27.88 -59.49
CA ALA A 234 8.81 -29.33 -59.44
C ALA A 234 9.82 -29.95 -58.42
N ALA A 235 9.26 -30.86 -57.61
CA ALA A 235 9.85 -31.83 -56.67
C ALA A 235 10.52 -33.02 -57.43
N PRO A 236 11.12 -34.11 -56.83
CA PRO A 236 10.83 -34.71 -55.50
C PRO A 236 11.98 -35.38 -54.68
N ARG A 237 11.66 -35.72 -53.41
CA ARG A 237 12.09 -36.90 -52.58
C ARG A 237 13.61 -37.09 -52.31
N GLN A 238 14.13 -37.15 -51.08
CA GLN A 238 13.88 -38.11 -49.98
C GLN A 238 14.72 -37.76 -48.73
N ALA A 239 14.37 -38.40 -47.59
CA ALA A 239 15.14 -38.64 -46.35
C ALA A 239 14.83 -37.76 -45.11
N ARG A 240 14.42 -38.46 -44.04
CA ARG A 240 14.01 -38.01 -42.71
C ARG A 240 15.21 -37.69 -41.82
N GLN A 241 15.17 -36.57 -41.10
CA GLN A 241 15.80 -36.37 -39.79
C GLN A 241 14.86 -35.54 -38.89
N PRO A 242 14.71 -35.85 -37.58
CA PRO A 242 13.89 -35.06 -36.66
C PRO A 242 14.55 -33.71 -36.30
N PRO A 243 13.77 -32.65 -36.05
CA PRO A 243 14.28 -31.28 -36.01
C PRO A 243 14.88 -30.88 -34.64
N ALA A 244 16.02 -30.21 -34.70
CA ALA A 244 16.46 -29.29 -33.65
C ALA A 244 15.44 -28.13 -33.55
N ARG A 245 14.96 -27.84 -32.33
CA ARG A 245 14.02 -26.74 -32.09
C ARG A 245 14.72 -25.40 -32.38
N GLY A 246 14.26 -24.72 -33.42
CA GLY A 246 14.68 -23.37 -33.79
C GLY A 246 14.09 -22.31 -32.86
N HIS A 247 14.92 -21.34 -32.52
CA HIS A 247 14.59 -20.13 -31.76
C HIS A 247 13.53 -19.28 -32.50
N ILE A 248 12.43 -18.93 -31.83
CA ILE A 248 11.40 -18.02 -32.34
C ILE A 248 11.76 -16.59 -31.91
N PRO A 249 12.05 -15.65 -32.82
CA PRO A 249 12.24 -14.26 -32.46
C PRO A 249 10.87 -13.64 -32.10
N GLY A 250 10.72 -13.07 -30.90
CA GLY A 250 9.55 -12.25 -30.55
C GLY A 250 8.91 -12.46 -29.17
N ARG A 251 9.52 -13.19 -28.24
CA ARG A 251 8.98 -13.32 -26.87
C ARG A 251 10.02 -12.90 -25.83
N ALA A 252 9.77 -11.78 -25.15
CA ALA A 252 10.51 -11.42 -23.94
C ALA A 252 9.89 -12.19 -22.75
N GLY A 253 10.64 -13.16 -22.23
CA GLY A 253 10.25 -13.96 -21.05
C GLY A 253 11.23 -15.11 -20.88
N GLY A 254 12.31 -14.88 -20.13
CA GLY A 254 13.32 -15.88 -19.80
C GLY A 254 12.85 -16.80 -18.68
N GLY A 255 13.00 -18.10 -18.89
CA GLY A 255 12.79 -19.14 -17.89
C GLY A 255 13.93 -19.19 -16.88
N TRP A 256 13.56 -19.50 -15.65
CA TRP A 256 14.45 -20.07 -14.64
C TRP A 256 13.81 -21.39 -14.24
N GLU A 257 14.13 -22.44 -14.97
CA GLU A 257 13.83 -23.81 -14.56
C GLU A 257 15.05 -24.66 -14.90
N GLU A 258 15.78 -25.02 -13.85
CA GLU A 258 16.71 -26.14 -13.82
C GLU A 258 16.23 -27.01 -12.66
N SER A 259 15.86 -28.25 -12.97
CA SER A 259 16.19 -29.45 -12.20
C SER A 259 15.58 -30.68 -12.87
N ASP A 260 16.45 -31.66 -13.03
CA ASP A 260 16.23 -33.02 -13.53
C ASP A 260 15.14 -33.78 -12.78
N ASP A 261 14.37 -34.61 -13.50
CA ASP A 261 14.10 -36.00 -13.12
C ASP A 261 13.39 -36.76 -14.27
N GLU A 262 13.85 -37.99 -14.51
CA GLU A 262 13.50 -38.93 -15.58
C GLU A 262 12.02 -39.41 -15.55
N PRO A 263 11.36 -39.67 -16.69
CA PRO A 263 10.10 -40.40 -16.74
C PRO A 263 10.30 -41.89 -17.07
N ALA A 264 9.75 -42.77 -16.21
CA ALA A 264 9.51 -44.17 -16.54
C ALA A 264 8.18 -44.32 -17.29
N ASP A 265 8.25 -44.99 -18.43
CA ASP A 265 7.13 -45.44 -19.26
C ASP A 265 6.16 -46.36 -18.51
N VAL A 266 4.85 -46.18 -18.71
CA VAL A 266 3.86 -47.27 -18.71
C VAL A 266 2.64 -46.91 -19.56
N ASP A 267 2.17 -47.91 -20.29
CA ASP A 267 1.34 -47.89 -21.50
C ASP A 267 -0.12 -47.43 -21.35
N ASP A 268 -0.59 -46.81 -22.43
CA ASP A 268 -2.00 -46.64 -22.82
C ASP A 268 -2.52 -47.91 -23.49
N VAL A 269 -3.63 -48.48 -22.99
CA VAL A 269 -4.48 -49.35 -23.80
C VAL A 269 -5.95 -49.10 -23.44
N SER A 270 -6.66 -48.47 -24.38
CA SER A 270 -8.12 -48.38 -24.42
C SER A 270 -8.71 -49.52 -25.26
N VAL A 271 -9.52 -50.41 -24.67
CA VAL A 271 -10.57 -51.15 -25.40
C VAL A 271 -11.73 -51.47 -24.44
N GLY A 272 -12.94 -51.01 -24.78
CA GLY A 272 -14.18 -51.40 -24.11
C GLY A 272 -14.79 -52.69 -24.67
N SER A 273 -15.60 -53.37 -23.85
CA SER A 273 -16.74 -54.18 -24.28
C SER A 273 -17.55 -54.62 -23.06
N ASP A 274 -18.86 -54.55 -23.21
CA ASP A 274 -19.91 -54.95 -22.28
C ASP A 274 -19.81 -56.42 -21.84
N VAL A 275 -20.08 -56.69 -20.55
CA VAL A 275 -20.76 -57.92 -20.11
C VAL A 275 -21.63 -57.60 -18.90
N ALA A 276 -22.95 -57.72 -19.09
CA ALA A 276 -23.94 -57.72 -18.03
C ALA A 276 -23.97 -59.10 -17.33
N ALA A 277 -23.95 -59.11 -15.99
CA ALA A 277 -24.49 -60.21 -15.19
C ALA A 277 -24.85 -59.69 -13.79
N ALA A 278 -26.12 -59.83 -13.44
CA ALA A 278 -26.73 -59.43 -12.20
C ALA A 278 -26.28 -60.30 -11.02
N ILE A 279 -26.02 -59.67 -9.87
CA ILE A 279 -26.24 -60.25 -8.54
C ILE A 279 -26.84 -59.13 -7.69
N ASP A 280 -28.08 -59.35 -7.27
CA ASP A 280 -28.87 -58.58 -6.33
C ASP A 280 -28.34 -58.86 -4.91
N ASP A 281 -28.14 -57.83 -4.08
CA ASP A 281 -28.46 -57.83 -2.64
C ASP A 281 -27.98 -56.52 -1.99
N ALA A 282 -28.96 -55.65 -1.72
CA ALA A 282 -29.08 -54.71 -0.60
C ALA A 282 -27.81 -54.06 0.01
N ASP A 283 -27.56 -52.80 -0.33
CA ASP A 283 -27.59 -51.72 0.67
C ASP A 283 -27.85 -50.38 -0.06
N GLU A 284 -29.08 -49.90 0.05
CA GLU A 284 -29.54 -48.60 -0.46
C GLU A 284 -28.85 -47.50 0.38
N ALA A 285 -27.61 -47.18 0.00
CA ALA A 285 -26.91 -46.03 0.56
C ALA A 285 -27.63 -44.76 0.07
N PRO A 286 -28.14 -43.90 0.97
CA PRO A 286 -28.93 -42.76 0.57
C PRO A 286 -28.09 -41.85 -0.32
N ALA A 287 -28.65 -41.52 -1.48
CA ALA A 287 -28.11 -40.54 -2.42
C ALA A 287 -27.56 -39.33 -1.64
N ARG A 288 -26.23 -39.23 -1.54
CA ARG A 288 -25.57 -38.09 -0.89
C ARG A 288 -26.00 -36.85 -1.66
N SER A 289 -26.75 -35.99 -0.99
CA SER A 289 -27.06 -34.64 -1.46
C SER A 289 -25.78 -33.99 -2.01
N PRO A 290 -25.85 -33.24 -3.12
CA PRO A 290 -24.67 -32.56 -3.65
C PRO A 290 -24.11 -31.66 -2.55
N VAL A 291 -22.86 -31.93 -2.13
CA VAL A 291 -22.16 -31.12 -1.12
C VAL A 291 -22.10 -29.70 -1.67
N SER A 292 -22.55 -28.72 -0.87
CA SER A 292 -22.58 -27.33 -1.29
C SER A 292 -21.15 -26.85 -1.60
N PRO A 293 -20.98 -26.02 -2.65
CA PRO A 293 -19.65 -25.57 -3.09
C PRO A 293 -18.90 -24.82 -1.98
N GLU A 294 -19.62 -24.23 -1.04
CA GLU A 294 -19.10 -23.59 0.17
C GLU A 294 -18.38 -24.59 1.09
N VAL A 295 -18.99 -25.75 1.36
CA VAL A 295 -18.42 -26.81 2.21
C VAL A 295 -17.15 -27.36 1.59
N VAL A 296 -17.14 -27.55 0.26
CA VAL A 296 -15.96 -27.97 -0.48
C VAL A 296 -14.84 -26.94 -0.36
N ALA A 297 -15.15 -25.65 -0.52
CA ALA A 297 -14.17 -24.57 -0.42
C ALA A 297 -13.56 -24.46 1.00
N ILE A 298 -14.36 -24.63 2.05
CA ILE A 298 -13.89 -24.66 3.44
C ILE A 298 -12.94 -25.85 3.64
N GLY A 299 -13.31 -27.03 3.16
CA GLY A 299 -12.47 -28.22 3.23
C GLY A 299 -11.12 -28.05 2.52
N GLN A 300 -11.12 -27.48 1.32
CA GLN A 300 -9.91 -27.19 0.55
C GLN A 300 -8.99 -26.18 1.23
N PHE A 301 -9.58 -25.10 1.77
CA PHE A 301 -8.81 -24.08 2.50
C PHE A 301 -8.18 -24.65 3.77
N CYS A 302 -8.92 -25.45 4.53
CA CYS A 302 -8.44 -26.06 5.77
C CYS A 302 -7.53 -27.27 5.58
N SER A 303 -7.47 -27.83 4.36
CA SER A 303 -6.62 -28.98 4.05
C SER A 303 -5.13 -28.68 4.29
N ASP A 304 -4.41 -29.67 4.80
CA ASP A 304 -3.01 -29.56 5.20
C ASP A 304 -2.03 -29.43 4.01
N HIS A 305 -2.52 -29.53 2.77
CA HIS A 305 -1.72 -29.47 1.53
C HIS A 305 -0.94 -28.16 1.32
N HIS A 306 -1.35 -27.06 1.95
CA HIS A 306 -0.73 -25.74 1.79
C HIS A 306 0.43 -25.46 2.79
N GLY A 307 0.96 -26.47 3.47
CA GLY A 307 2.04 -26.31 4.47
C GLY A 307 1.60 -25.49 5.69
N HIS A 308 2.51 -24.78 6.37
CA HIS A 308 2.20 -23.93 7.54
C HIS A 308 1.76 -22.50 7.18
N HIS A 309 1.79 -22.12 5.90
CA HIS A 309 1.45 -20.76 5.48
C HIS A 309 -0.07 -20.59 5.41
N ILE A 310 -0.59 -19.54 6.05
CA ILE A 310 -2.01 -19.18 6.00
C ILE A 310 -2.11 -17.83 5.29
N SER A 311 -2.65 -17.84 4.07
CA SER A 311 -2.91 -16.61 3.31
C SER A 311 -4.15 -15.92 3.87
N LEU A 312 -3.93 -14.78 4.54
CA LEU A 312 -5.03 -13.96 5.07
C LEU A 312 -5.91 -13.39 3.94
N VAL A 313 -5.30 -13.11 2.78
CA VAL A 313 -6.03 -12.63 1.59
C VAL A 313 -7.04 -13.67 1.12
N ASP A 314 -6.61 -14.93 1.02
CA ASP A 314 -7.50 -16.02 0.60
C ASP A 314 -8.59 -16.29 1.64
N ALA A 315 -8.24 -16.21 2.93
CA ALA A 315 -9.20 -16.36 4.03
C ALA A 315 -10.30 -15.28 4.00
N VAL A 316 -9.94 -14.02 3.76
CA VAL A 316 -10.88 -12.90 3.66
C VAL A 316 -11.77 -13.05 2.43
N GLN A 317 -11.18 -13.36 1.26
CA GLN A 317 -11.95 -13.59 0.03
C GLN A 317 -12.93 -14.76 0.17
N LEU A 318 -12.51 -15.84 0.86
CA LEU A 318 -13.38 -16.98 1.15
C LEU A 318 -14.51 -16.56 2.10
N ALA A 319 -14.20 -15.83 3.18
CA ALA A 319 -15.20 -15.35 4.13
C ALA A 319 -16.26 -14.45 3.48
N ASP A 320 -15.85 -13.53 2.59
CA ASP A 320 -16.78 -12.68 1.83
C ASP A 320 -17.72 -13.52 0.96
N ARG A 321 -17.18 -14.54 0.29
CA ARG A 321 -17.97 -15.48 -0.53
C ARG A 321 -18.97 -16.27 0.30
N LEU A 322 -18.57 -16.77 1.48
CA LEU A 322 -19.46 -17.52 2.37
C LEU A 322 -20.55 -16.65 2.99
N THR A 323 -20.22 -15.40 3.32
CA THR A 323 -21.19 -14.42 3.87
C THR A 323 -22.26 -14.10 2.83
N ALA A 324 -21.88 -14.02 1.55
CA ALA A 324 -22.82 -13.85 0.44
C ALA A 324 -23.70 -15.08 0.16
N ALA A 325 -23.22 -16.29 0.47
CA ALA A 325 -23.93 -17.55 0.24
C ALA A 325 -24.95 -17.89 1.36
N GLY A 326 -24.72 -17.44 2.60
CA GLY A 326 -25.73 -17.33 3.66
C GLY A 326 -26.45 -18.62 4.10
N GLY A 327 -25.74 -19.70 4.44
CA GLY A 327 -26.35 -20.99 4.82
C GLY A 327 -25.79 -21.67 6.08
N GLY A 328 -26.59 -22.57 6.70
CA GLY A 328 -26.23 -23.37 7.87
C GLY A 328 -25.17 -24.47 7.61
N ASP A 329 -24.97 -24.83 6.34
CA ASP A 329 -23.92 -25.78 5.92
C ASP A 329 -22.51 -25.24 6.24
N VAL A 330 -22.32 -23.92 6.21
CA VAL A 330 -21.05 -23.25 6.53
C VAL A 330 -20.68 -23.47 7.99
N THR A 331 -21.65 -23.31 8.90
CA THR A 331 -21.43 -23.51 10.33
C THR A 331 -21.13 -24.97 10.65
N ALA A 332 -21.84 -25.92 10.03
CA ALA A 332 -21.58 -27.35 10.20
C ALA A 332 -20.18 -27.74 9.66
N ALA A 333 -19.80 -27.22 8.50
CA ALA A 333 -18.48 -27.47 7.92
C ALA A 333 -17.34 -26.90 8.78
N LEU A 334 -17.50 -25.71 9.36
CA LEU A 334 -16.50 -25.14 10.27
C LEU A 334 -16.36 -25.96 11.55
N VAL A 335 -17.46 -26.44 12.13
CA VAL A 335 -17.42 -27.34 13.29
C VAL A 335 -16.69 -28.64 12.95
N ASP A 336 -16.93 -29.23 11.76
CA ASP A 336 -16.17 -30.40 11.29
C ASP A 336 -14.67 -30.10 11.23
N GLN A 337 -14.25 -28.96 10.66
CA GLN A 337 -12.83 -28.60 10.60
C GLN A 337 -12.20 -28.37 11.98
N LEU A 338 -12.92 -27.75 12.92
CA LEU A 338 -12.43 -27.44 14.27
C LEU A 338 -12.25 -28.68 15.14
N THR A 339 -12.99 -29.76 14.85
CA THR A 339 -12.92 -31.03 15.59
C THR A 339 -11.86 -31.99 15.05
N ARG A 340 -11.28 -31.72 13.87
CA ARG A 340 -10.21 -32.56 13.30
C ARG A 340 -8.96 -32.59 14.18
N PRO A 341 -8.14 -33.65 14.14
CA PRO A 341 -6.95 -33.78 14.99
C PRO A 341 -5.78 -32.87 14.58
N SER A 342 -5.76 -32.36 13.34
CA SER A 342 -4.67 -31.53 12.83
C SER A 342 -4.75 -30.10 13.35
N ASP A 343 -3.72 -29.66 14.07
CA ASP A 343 -3.61 -28.29 14.58
C ASP A 343 -3.52 -27.26 13.44
N VAL A 344 -2.96 -27.63 12.29
CA VAL A 344 -2.92 -26.77 11.10
C VAL A 344 -4.32 -26.56 10.55
N THR A 345 -5.11 -27.63 10.43
CA THR A 345 -6.52 -27.56 10.02
C THR A 345 -7.33 -26.70 11.01
N ARG A 346 -7.20 -26.94 12.32
CA ARG A 346 -7.89 -26.17 13.37
C ARG A 346 -7.53 -24.70 13.31
N LEU A 347 -6.25 -24.36 13.18
CA LEU A 347 -5.80 -22.98 13.11
C LEU A 347 -6.34 -22.26 11.87
N ARG A 348 -6.37 -22.94 10.72
CA ARG A 348 -6.97 -22.41 9.49
C ARG A 348 -8.47 -22.17 9.63
N ALA A 349 -9.19 -23.13 10.21
CA ALA A 349 -10.62 -22.99 10.50
C ALA A 349 -10.89 -21.82 11.45
N LEU A 350 -10.08 -21.64 12.49
CA LEU A 350 -10.17 -20.49 13.40
C LEU A 350 -9.86 -19.17 12.70
N VAL A 351 -8.88 -19.11 11.79
CA VAL A 351 -8.60 -17.90 11.00
C VAL A 351 -9.77 -17.54 10.09
N LEU A 352 -10.34 -18.53 9.39
CA LEU A 352 -11.51 -18.32 8.54
C LEU A 352 -12.72 -17.85 9.35
N LEU A 353 -12.93 -18.43 10.53
CA LEU A 353 -13.99 -18.02 11.45
C LEU A 353 -13.79 -16.58 11.96
N ASP A 354 -12.57 -16.17 12.29
CA ASP A 354 -12.26 -14.77 12.69
C ASP A 354 -12.60 -13.79 11.55
N CYS A 355 -12.34 -14.16 10.29
CA CYS A 355 -12.74 -13.37 9.12
C CYS A 355 -14.26 -13.30 8.97
N LEU A 356 -14.98 -14.41 9.13
CA LEU A 356 -16.44 -14.45 9.06
C LEU A 356 -17.11 -13.59 10.13
N LEU A 357 -16.62 -13.66 11.37
CA LEU A 357 -17.13 -12.84 12.47
C LEU A 357 -16.88 -11.32 12.25
N GLN A 358 -15.86 -10.96 11.46
CA GLN A 358 -15.59 -9.57 11.08
C GLN A 358 -16.44 -9.10 9.90
N ALA A 359 -16.86 -10.00 9.01
CA ALA A 359 -17.58 -9.68 7.77
C ALA A 359 -19.08 -9.35 7.99
N GLY A 360 -19.70 -9.79 9.09
CA GLY A 360 -21.10 -9.48 9.40
C GLY A 360 -21.82 -10.61 10.12
N PRO A 361 -23.15 -10.51 10.35
CA PRO A 361 -23.88 -11.49 11.15
C PRO A 361 -23.91 -12.85 10.43
N THR A 362 -23.02 -13.74 10.85
CA THR A 362 -23.12 -15.17 10.59
C THR A 362 -24.43 -15.67 11.18
N CYS A 363 -25.19 -16.45 10.41
CA CYS A 363 -26.52 -16.97 10.74
C CYS A 363 -26.68 -17.26 12.25
N ALA A 364 -27.54 -16.49 12.91
CA ALA A 364 -27.68 -16.44 14.38
C ALA A 364 -28.14 -17.78 15.00
N ASP A 365 -28.63 -18.72 14.19
CA ASP A 365 -29.29 -19.93 14.67
C ASP A 365 -28.33 -21.11 14.91
N SER A 366 -27.04 -21.00 14.58
CA SER A 366 -26.05 -22.11 14.69
C SER A 366 -24.79 -21.75 15.51
N GLY A 367 -24.80 -20.63 16.23
CA GLY A 367 -23.64 -20.16 17.01
C GLY A 367 -23.26 -21.04 18.20
N ALA A 368 -24.18 -21.81 18.77
CA ALA A 368 -23.94 -22.62 19.97
C ALA A 368 -22.96 -23.78 19.74
N ALA A 369 -23.15 -24.57 18.68
CA ALA A 369 -22.26 -25.68 18.33
C ALA A 369 -20.84 -25.19 18.00
N LEU A 370 -20.77 -24.01 17.38
CA LEU A 370 -19.51 -23.38 17.02
C LEU A 370 -18.79 -22.81 18.25
N ALA A 371 -19.54 -22.23 19.20
CA ALA A 371 -19.00 -21.78 20.49
C ALA A 371 -18.47 -22.94 21.32
N GLU A 372 -19.18 -24.08 21.35
CA GLU A 372 -18.71 -25.30 22.02
C GLU A 372 -17.43 -25.85 21.38
N ALA A 373 -17.39 -25.96 20.05
CA ALA A 373 -16.21 -26.41 19.32
C ALA A 373 -14.99 -25.50 19.58
N VAL A 374 -15.17 -24.18 19.58
CA VAL A 374 -14.10 -23.21 19.92
C VAL A 374 -13.70 -23.32 21.41
N GLY A 375 -14.66 -23.53 22.31
CA GLY A 375 -14.42 -23.70 23.74
C GLY A 375 -13.53 -24.91 24.05
N ASN A 376 -13.75 -26.03 23.36
CA ASN A 376 -12.93 -27.23 23.50
C ASN A 376 -11.47 -27.02 23.05
N LEU A 377 -11.20 -26.04 22.18
CA LEU A 377 -9.85 -25.72 21.71
C LEU A 377 -9.07 -24.79 22.66
N VAL A 378 -9.69 -24.28 23.72
CA VAL A 378 -9.00 -23.47 24.75
C VAL A 378 -8.00 -24.32 25.54
N THR A 379 -8.19 -25.63 25.59
CA THR A 379 -7.28 -26.60 26.21
C THR A 379 -6.34 -27.27 25.21
N ALA A 380 -6.26 -26.79 23.96
CA ALA A 380 -5.36 -27.35 22.95
C ALA A 380 -3.87 -27.22 23.37
N GLU A 381 -3.06 -28.23 23.02
CA GLU A 381 -1.62 -28.25 23.29
C GLU A 381 -0.86 -27.21 22.46
N ASP A 382 -1.27 -26.99 21.21
CA ASP A 382 -0.69 -25.96 20.35
C ASP A 382 -1.11 -24.56 20.82
N GLU A 383 -0.12 -23.78 21.26
CA GLU A 383 -0.32 -22.42 21.79
C GLU A 383 -0.94 -21.45 20.77
N ARG A 384 -0.74 -21.65 19.45
CA ARG A 384 -1.34 -20.82 18.40
C ARG A 384 -2.84 -21.10 18.28
N VAL A 385 -3.22 -22.38 18.27
CA VAL A 385 -4.62 -22.82 18.24
C VAL A 385 -5.34 -22.30 19.49
N LYS A 386 -4.75 -22.52 20.67
CA LYS A 386 -5.27 -22.05 21.96
C LYS A 386 -5.44 -20.55 22.04
N THR A 387 -4.41 -19.77 21.67
CA THR A 387 -4.47 -18.30 21.69
C THR A 387 -5.55 -17.77 20.74
N LYS A 388 -5.67 -18.37 19.55
CA LYS A 388 -6.66 -17.97 18.56
C LYS A 388 -8.08 -18.35 19.02
N ALA A 389 -8.28 -19.54 19.58
CA ALA A 389 -9.55 -19.98 20.15
C ALA A 389 -10.02 -19.06 21.29
N LEU A 390 -9.12 -18.68 22.22
CA LEU A 390 -9.42 -17.71 23.28
C LEU A 390 -9.86 -16.35 22.75
N LYS A 391 -9.19 -15.84 21.70
CA LYS A 391 -9.58 -14.58 21.04
C LYS A 391 -11.00 -14.70 20.47
N ILE A 392 -11.27 -15.77 19.73
CA ILE A 392 -12.55 -15.97 19.05
C ILE A 392 -13.69 -16.19 20.04
N GLY A 393 -13.48 -16.99 21.09
CA GLY A 393 -14.47 -17.21 22.16
C GLY A 393 -14.94 -15.89 22.77
N ARG A 394 -14.01 -14.97 23.08
CA ARG A 394 -14.35 -13.63 23.59
C ARG A 394 -15.10 -12.76 22.58
N ILE A 395 -14.83 -12.92 21.28
CA ILE A 395 -15.56 -12.21 20.22
C ILE A 395 -17.00 -12.75 20.17
N MET A 396 -17.18 -14.06 20.16
CA MET A 396 -18.49 -14.71 20.15
C MET A 396 -19.31 -14.34 21.39
N GLU A 397 -18.70 -14.34 22.59
CA GLU A 397 -19.35 -13.88 23.83
C GLU A 397 -19.86 -12.44 23.73
N ARG A 398 -19.10 -11.54 23.08
CA ARG A 398 -19.51 -10.13 22.88
C ARG A 398 -20.61 -9.97 21.85
N LEU A 399 -20.68 -10.85 20.87
CA LEU A 399 -21.69 -10.84 19.82
C LEU A 399 -22.99 -11.53 20.25
N ALA A 400 -22.96 -12.37 21.29
CA ALA A 400 -24.10 -13.07 21.86
C ALA A 400 -24.88 -12.26 22.93
N VAL A 401 -24.64 -10.94 23.04
CA VAL A 401 -25.32 -10.01 23.96
C VAL A 401 -26.45 -9.26 23.26
#